data_AF-A0A9W4LAL2-F1
#
_entry.id   AF-A0A9W4LAL2-F1
#
_cell.length_a   1.000
_cell.length_b   1.000
_cell.length_c   1.000
_cell.angle_alpha   90.00
_cell.angle_beta   90.00
_cell.angle_gamma   90.00
#
_symmetry.space_group_name_H-M   'P 1'
#
loop_
_entity.id
_entity.type
_entity.pdbx_description
1 polymer ?
#
loop_
_entity_poly.entity_id
_entity_poly.type
_entity_poly.pdbx_seq_one_letter_code
_entity_poly.pdbx_strand_id
1 'polypeptide(L)'
;MRTSDIDSAARPGTQDELLTWVEDICGGKIVNRRQIAGGNRCHSWALDIEPRNGGALMPLYLRVQVAPTIGVEPYTVWREASVYRAVKEPAVRMPRLVAAHETIPAILTERAAGIAEFRHLKDEPARLAISQGFVAALAALHRLDISTLDLGALARQDLSVRAAITEEIQIWRAMYEETRRRDPLIDLAFSWLEANRPRVDDRAVLVHGDAGPGNFLFDRGRLTALIDWELAHLGDPMDDLAWFSMRCVMEPVPDFVGRLREYEAHSGIRVDRVRLNFHRVLVSLRVVVIRHRNVSGLPGNSLVSRALNRRLLVEAIATASGIELPVLPKMVEPETARSPLFNKIIEDIRTEIVPRSTDPHAIALLKDGAKVMKHLREMDRYAAAMEQQELLALNVFFGKPQNSLAEGRAALSRRVLDGDYELARLLTYFHGNVIRETQLNADAQGGLATRGFPAF
;
A
#
# COMPACT_ATOMS: atom_id res chain seq x y z
N MET A 1 -5.38 -35.06 -10.07
CA MET A 1 -5.97 -34.85 -11.41
C MET A 1 -6.94 -33.68 -11.29
N ARG A 2 -6.73 -32.65 -12.13
CA ARG A 2 -7.40 -31.34 -12.23
C ARG A 2 -7.20 -30.35 -11.06
N THR A 3 -6.12 -29.59 -11.21
CA THR A 3 -6.03 -28.17 -10.87
C THR A 3 -7.25 -27.41 -11.39
N SER A 4 -8.08 -26.87 -10.50
CA SER A 4 -9.14 -25.92 -10.86
C SER A 4 -9.24 -24.88 -9.75
N ASP A 5 -8.53 -23.78 -9.94
CA ASP A 5 -8.86 -22.45 -9.41
C ASP A 5 -8.27 -21.43 -10.40
N ILE A 6 -8.96 -21.29 -11.55
CA ILE A 6 -8.59 -20.42 -12.68
C ILE A 6 -9.68 -19.38 -12.98
N ASP A 7 -10.87 -19.46 -12.40
CA ASP A 7 -12.06 -18.97 -13.09
C ASP A 7 -12.48 -17.49 -12.91
N SER A 8 -11.78 -16.63 -12.17
CA SER A 8 -12.40 -15.33 -11.79
C SER A 8 -11.82 -14.04 -12.37
N ALA A 9 -10.75 -14.04 -13.15
CA ALA A 9 -10.11 -12.76 -13.52
C ALA A 9 -9.67 -12.57 -14.97
N ALA A 10 -9.65 -13.62 -15.76
CA ALA A 10 -9.38 -13.56 -17.19
C ALA A 10 -10.41 -14.48 -17.88
N ARG A 11 -11.05 -14.03 -18.97
CA ARG A 11 -11.93 -14.94 -19.74
C ARG A 11 -11.09 -16.17 -20.14
N PRO A 12 -11.58 -17.41 -20.05
CA PRO A 12 -10.79 -18.62 -20.29
C PRO A 12 -9.87 -18.56 -21.53
N GLY A 13 -10.31 -17.94 -22.64
CA GLY A 13 -9.50 -17.76 -23.85
C GLY A 13 -8.30 -16.80 -23.74
N THR A 14 -8.33 -15.82 -22.84
CA THR A 14 -7.24 -14.83 -22.67
C THR A 14 -6.03 -15.39 -21.91
N GLN A 15 -6.22 -16.43 -21.11
CA GLN A 15 -5.11 -17.05 -20.39
C GLN A 15 -4.27 -17.93 -21.31
N ASP A 16 -4.91 -18.75 -22.15
CA ASP A 16 -4.21 -19.62 -23.10
C ASP A 16 -3.44 -18.78 -24.13
N GLU A 17 -4.04 -17.68 -24.61
CA GLU A 17 -3.38 -16.68 -25.44
C GLU A 17 -2.12 -16.11 -24.79
N LEU A 18 -2.18 -15.73 -23.51
CA LEU A 18 -1.02 -15.21 -22.77
C LEU A 18 0.09 -16.24 -22.60
N LEU A 19 -0.24 -17.51 -22.35
CA LEU A 19 0.78 -18.55 -22.21
C LEU A 19 1.44 -18.87 -23.55
N THR A 20 0.67 -18.92 -24.64
CA THR A 20 1.20 -19.06 -26.00
C THR A 20 2.11 -17.88 -26.34
N TRP A 21 1.69 -16.65 -26.04
CA TRP A 21 2.50 -15.45 -26.20
C TRP A 21 3.85 -15.52 -25.46
N VAL A 22 3.85 -16.00 -24.21
CA VAL A 22 5.10 -16.21 -23.45
C VAL A 22 6.00 -17.23 -24.13
N GLU A 23 5.47 -18.39 -24.54
CA GLU A 23 6.25 -19.45 -25.20
C GLU A 23 6.87 -18.97 -26.52
N ASP A 24 6.12 -18.20 -27.31
CA ASP A 24 6.55 -17.68 -28.60
C ASP A 24 7.66 -16.63 -28.44
N ILE A 25 7.48 -15.67 -27.52
CA ILE A 25 8.51 -14.66 -27.23
C ILE A 25 9.79 -15.28 -26.71
N CYS A 26 9.68 -16.30 -25.86
CA CYS A 26 10.87 -16.92 -25.26
C CYS A 26 11.50 -17.98 -26.17
N GLY A 27 10.84 -18.40 -27.25
CA GLY A 27 11.32 -19.49 -28.11
C GLY A 27 11.44 -20.82 -27.35
N GLY A 28 10.51 -21.10 -26.42
CA GLY A 28 10.60 -22.20 -25.47
C GLY A 28 9.25 -22.79 -25.08
N LYS A 29 9.24 -23.74 -24.14
CA LYS A 29 8.02 -24.31 -23.56
C LYS A 29 7.95 -24.03 -22.07
N ILE A 30 6.76 -23.67 -21.58
CA ILE A 30 6.52 -23.52 -20.15
C ILE A 30 6.47 -24.92 -19.54
N VAL A 31 7.50 -25.28 -18.77
CA VAL A 31 7.60 -26.59 -18.10
C VAL A 31 7.11 -26.54 -16.65
N ASN A 32 7.05 -25.34 -16.07
CA ASN A 32 6.50 -25.12 -14.74
C ASN A 32 5.79 -23.77 -14.68
N ARG A 33 4.64 -23.74 -13.99
CA ARG A 33 3.83 -22.55 -13.75
C ARG A 33 3.29 -22.61 -12.34
N ARG A 34 3.60 -21.58 -11.54
CA ARG A 34 3.07 -21.43 -10.19
C ARG A 34 2.46 -20.04 -10.04
N GLN A 35 1.18 -19.99 -9.69
CA GLN A 35 0.54 -18.73 -9.32
C GLN A 35 1.14 -18.21 -8.01
N ILE A 36 1.42 -16.92 -7.99
CA ILE A 36 1.90 -16.23 -6.80
C ILE A 36 0.69 -15.56 -6.17
N ALA A 37 0.37 -15.97 -4.94
CA ALA A 37 -0.74 -15.41 -4.19
C ALA A 37 -0.44 -13.96 -3.76
N GLY A 38 -1.45 -13.10 -3.85
CA GLY A 38 -1.34 -11.67 -3.52
C GLY A 38 -1.60 -10.77 -4.73
N GLY A 39 -1.80 -9.48 -4.46
CA GLY A 39 -2.10 -8.45 -5.46
C GLY A 39 -3.60 -8.32 -5.76
N ASN A 40 -4.15 -7.13 -5.53
CA ASN A 40 -5.54 -6.81 -5.90
C ASN A 40 -5.65 -6.22 -7.31
N ARG A 41 -4.53 -5.76 -7.88
CA ARG A 41 -4.45 -5.09 -9.19
C ARG A 41 -3.86 -5.95 -10.30
N CYS A 42 -3.05 -6.94 -9.94
CA CYS A 42 -2.41 -7.85 -10.88
C CYS A 42 -2.52 -9.28 -10.39
N HIS A 43 -2.69 -10.21 -11.33
CA HIS A 43 -2.37 -11.61 -11.12
C HIS A 43 -0.95 -11.90 -11.60
N SER A 44 -0.25 -12.73 -10.85
CA SER A 44 1.15 -13.01 -11.10
C SER A 44 1.46 -14.50 -11.13
N TRP A 45 2.37 -14.89 -12.01
CA TRP A 45 2.86 -16.26 -12.14
C TRP A 45 4.38 -16.31 -12.23
N ALA A 46 4.96 -17.22 -11.46
CA ALA A 46 6.32 -17.68 -11.65
C ALA A 46 6.33 -18.79 -12.71
N LEU A 47 7.08 -18.59 -13.77
CA LEU A 47 7.18 -19.49 -14.93
C LEU A 47 8.61 -20.00 -15.06
N ASP A 48 8.78 -21.27 -15.45
CA ASP A 48 10.06 -21.80 -15.91
C ASP A 48 9.94 -22.21 -17.38
N ILE A 49 10.77 -21.62 -18.23
CA ILE A 49 10.78 -21.88 -19.67
C ILE A 49 11.97 -22.75 -20.03
N GLU A 50 11.72 -23.87 -20.69
CA GLU A 50 12.74 -24.69 -21.34
C GLU A 50 12.94 -24.20 -22.78
N PRO A 51 14.11 -23.63 -23.13
CA PRO A 51 14.36 -23.12 -24.48
C PRO A 51 14.38 -24.23 -25.53
N ARG A 52 13.80 -24.01 -26.72
CA ARG A 52 13.81 -25.02 -27.81
C ARG A 52 15.21 -25.32 -28.35
N ASN A 53 16.15 -24.40 -28.13
CA ASN A 53 17.55 -24.56 -28.54
C ASN A 53 18.39 -25.40 -27.55
N GLY A 54 17.78 -25.97 -26.50
CA GLY A 54 18.48 -26.74 -25.47
C GLY A 54 19.32 -25.89 -24.50
N GLY A 55 19.07 -24.57 -24.45
CA GLY A 55 19.71 -23.66 -23.51
C GLY A 55 19.29 -23.88 -22.05
N ALA A 56 19.88 -23.10 -21.14
CA ALA A 56 19.54 -23.14 -19.73
C ALA A 56 18.08 -22.72 -19.47
N LEU A 57 17.46 -23.33 -18.45
CA LEU A 57 16.11 -22.99 -18.00
C LEU A 57 16.00 -21.49 -17.67
N MET A 58 14.97 -20.83 -18.19
CA MET A 58 14.72 -19.40 -17.98
C MET A 58 13.63 -19.18 -16.92
N PRO A 59 13.97 -18.75 -15.70
CA PRO A 59 12.99 -18.43 -14.68
C PRO A 59 12.40 -17.03 -14.93
N LEU A 60 11.12 -16.95 -15.23
CA LEU A 60 10.40 -15.71 -15.57
C LEU A 60 9.25 -15.42 -14.61
N TYR A 61 8.82 -14.16 -14.60
CA TYR A 61 7.71 -13.66 -13.80
C TYR A 61 6.75 -12.88 -14.69
N LEU A 62 5.53 -13.42 -14.84
CA LEU A 62 4.44 -12.82 -15.61
C LEU A 62 3.52 -12.06 -14.67
N ARG A 63 3.22 -10.80 -14.99
CA ARG A 63 2.17 -9.99 -14.34
C ARG A 63 1.10 -9.65 -15.36
N VAL A 64 -0.16 -9.78 -14.96
CA VAL A 64 -1.33 -9.44 -15.78
C VAL A 64 -2.22 -8.54 -14.96
N GLN A 65 -2.50 -7.34 -15.45
CA GLN A 65 -3.35 -6.36 -14.78
C GLN A 65 -4.81 -6.78 -14.86
N VAL A 66 -5.49 -6.68 -13.73
CA VAL A 66 -6.93 -6.88 -13.61
C VAL A 66 -7.62 -5.56 -13.94
N ALA A 67 -8.73 -5.62 -14.69
CA ALA A 67 -9.53 -4.44 -14.96
C ALA A 67 -10.00 -3.80 -13.63
N PRO A 68 -9.93 -2.46 -13.49
CA PRO A 68 -10.37 -1.79 -12.27
C PRO A 68 -11.87 -2.01 -12.04
N THR A 69 -12.27 -2.07 -10.77
CA THR A 69 -13.70 -2.20 -10.41
C THR A 69 -14.48 -0.91 -10.69
N ILE A 70 -13.82 0.24 -10.59
CA ILE A 70 -14.41 1.58 -10.78
C ILE A 70 -13.41 2.45 -11.54
N GLY A 71 -13.89 3.20 -12.53
CA GLY A 71 -13.14 4.26 -13.20
C GLY A 71 -11.97 3.78 -14.04
N VAL A 72 -11.00 4.68 -14.27
CA VAL A 72 -9.78 4.37 -15.03
C VAL A 72 -8.63 4.10 -14.05
N GLU A 73 -7.75 3.16 -14.39
CA GLU A 73 -6.52 2.91 -13.65
C GLU A 73 -5.35 3.64 -14.33
N PRO A 74 -4.87 4.78 -13.78
CA PRO A 74 -3.75 5.53 -14.37
C PRO A 74 -2.41 4.78 -14.22
N TYR A 75 -2.30 3.88 -13.26
CA TYR A 75 -1.10 3.07 -13.00
C TYR A 75 -1.18 1.73 -13.73
N THR A 76 -0.86 1.75 -15.02
CA THR A 76 -0.92 0.55 -15.88
C THR A 76 0.38 -0.25 -15.86
N VAL A 77 0.30 -1.56 -16.13
CA VAL A 77 1.51 -2.38 -16.30
C VAL A 77 2.37 -1.94 -17.49
N TRP A 78 1.81 -1.21 -18.47
CA TRP A 78 2.60 -0.60 -19.54
C TRP A 78 3.42 0.61 -19.06
N ARG A 79 2.87 1.37 -18.10
CA ARG A 79 3.62 2.41 -17.38
C ARG A 79 4.75 1.75 -16.57
N GLU A 80 4.46 0.65 -15.87
CA GLU A 80 5.46 -0.17 -15.17
C GLU A 80 6.56 -0.65 -16.13
N ALA A 81 6.20 -1.17 -17.31
CA ALA A 81 7.15 -1.61 -18.34
C ALA A 81 8.09 -0.49 -18.81
N SER A 82 7.61 0.77 -18.83
CA SER A 82 8.42 1.92 -19.22
C SER A 82 9.57 2.15 -18.23
N VAL A 83 9.36 1.91 -16.93
CA VAL A 83 10.42 1.95 -15.92
C VAL A 83 11.51 0.91 -16.22
N TYR A 84 11.11 -0.35 -16.43
CA TYR A 84 12.06 -1.42 -16.73
C TYR A 84 12.84 -1.19 -18.04
N ARG A 85 12.22 -0.53 -19.04
CA ARG A 85 12.91 -0.15 -20.27
C ARG A 85 13.90 0.97 -20.01
N ALA A 86 13.52 2.01 -19.27
CA ALA A 86 14.32 3.20 -19.02
C ALA A 86 15.53 2.93 -18.12
N VAL A 87 15.33 2.21 -17.02
CA VAL A 87 16.35 2.06 -15.98
C VAL A 87 17.32 0.93 -16.34
N LYS A 88 18.58 1.31 -16.61
CA LYS A 88 19.67 0.36 -16.93
C LYS A 88 20.78 0.32 -15.88
N GLU A 89 20.70 1.18 -14.87
CA GLU A 89 21.69 1.28 -13.78
C GLU A 89 21.67 0.02 -12.90
N PRO A 90 22.72 -0.83 -12.91
CA PRO A 90 22.74 -2.06 -12.13
C PRO A 90 22.60 -1.84 -10.63
N ALA A 91 23.05 -0.69 -10.11
CA ALA A 91 22.94 -0.36 -8.69
C ALA A 91 21.50 -0.20 -8.18
N VAL A 92 20.52 0.06 -9.06
CA VAL A 92 19.09 0.09 -8.71
C VAL A 92 18.57 -1.31 -8.34
N ARG A 93 19.22 -2.36 -8.86
CA ARG A 93 18.86 -3.77 -8.65
C ARG A 93 17.40 -4.04 -8.95
N MET A 94 17.06 -4.25 -10.21
CA MET A 94 15.70 -4.62 -10.62
C MET A 94 15.74 -5.74 -11.65
N PRO A 95 14.67 -6.56 -11.76
CA PRO A 95 14.57 -7.55 -12.82
C PRO A 95 14.64 -6.88 -14.20
N ARG A 96 15.09 -7.62 -15.23
CA ARG A 96 14.99 -7.12 -16.61
C ARG A 96 13.59 -7.38 -17.17
N LEU A 97 13.06 -6.43 -17.93
CA LEU A 97 11.90 -6.67 -18.79
C LEU A 97 12.32 -7.59 -19.94
N VAL A 98 11.56 -8.67 -20.11
CA VAL A 98 11.64 -9.56 -21.27
C VAL A 98 10.71 -9.04 -22.36
N ALA A 99 9.44 -8.80 -22.02
CA ALA A 99 8.45 -8.28 -22.96
C ALA A 99 7.29 -7.59 -22.25
N ALA A 100 6.60 -6.70 -22.95
CA ALA A 100 5.28 -6.22 -22.57
C ALA A 100 4.32 -6.55 -23.71
N HIS A 101 3.16 -7.10 -23.39
CA HIS A 101 2.15 -7.46 -24.38
C HIS A 101 1.51 -6.19 -24.94
N GLU A 102 1.22 -6.15 -26.25
CA GLU A 102 0.77 -4.93 -26.93
C GLU A 102 -0.68 -4.53 -26.60
N THR A 103 -1.58 -5.51 -26.53
CA THR A 103 -3.03 -5.25 -26.34
C THR A 103 -3.58 -5.74 -25.00
N ILE A 104 -3.13 -6.90 -24.51
CA ILE A 104 -3.44 -7.38 -23.17
C ILE A 104 -2.52 -6.68 -22.17
N PRO A 105 -3.02 -6.14 -21.04
CA PRO A 105 -2.20 -5.47 -20.04
C PRO A 105 -1.39 -6.52 -19.26
N ALA A 106 -0.30 -6.98 -19.86
CA ALA A 106 0.59 -7.98 -19.30
C ALA A 106 2.06 -7.63 -19.56
N ILE A 107 2.92 -7.95 -18.59
CA ILE A 107 4.37 -7.79 -18.68
C ILE A 107 5.07 -9.07 -18.21
N LEU A 108 6.18 -9.37 -18.86
CA LEU A 108 7.04 -10.51 -18.58
C LEU A 108 8.42 -9.98 -18.20
N THR A 109 8.90 -10.38 -17.04
CA THR A 109 10.22 -10.01 -16.50
C THR A 109 11.03 -11.25 -16.16
N GLU A 110 12.34 -11.09 -16.03
CA GLU A 110 13.16 -12.09 -15.35
C GLU A 110 12.64 -12.31 -13.92
N ARG A 111 12.67 -13.55 -13.44
CA ARG A 111 12.33 -13.81 -12.04
C ARG A 111 13.57 -13.62 -11.17
N ALA A 112 13.65 -12.46 -10.52
CA ALA A 112 14.69 -12.20 -9.54
C ALA A 112 14.65 -13.22 -8.38
N ALA A 113 15.83 -13.60 -7.88
CA ALA A 113 15.96 -14.56 -6.80
C ALA A 113 15.51 -13.96 -5.45
N GLY A 114 15.02 -14.82 -4.55
CA GLY A 114 14.71 -14.45 -3.17
C GLY A 114 13.22 -14.39 -2.84
N ILE A 115 12.92 -13.82 -1.67
CA ILE A 115 11.56 -13.65 -1.13
C ILE A 115 11.36 -12.20 -0.66
N ALA A 116 10.10 -11.78 -0.56
CA ALA A 116 9.71 -10.44 -0.08
C ALA A 116 9.19 -10.44 1.38
N GLU A 117 9.27 -11.57 2.09
CA GLU A 117 8.69 -11.76 3.43
C GLU A 117 9.66 -11.28 4.54
N PHE A 118 9.96 -9.99 4.57
CA PHE A 118 10.92 -9.40 5.52
C PHE A 118 10.55 -9.66 6.99
N ARG A 119 9.25 -9.73 7.31
CA ARG A 119 8.71 -10.14 8.62
C ARG A 119 9.17 -11.52 9.12
N HIS A 120 9.49 -12.45 8.21
CA HIS A 120 9.90 -13.82 8.56
C HIS A 120 11.40 -13.91 8.81
N LEU A 121 12.19 -12.94 8.35
CA LEU A 121 13.61 -12.88 8.63
C LEU A 121 13.84 -12.48 10.09
N LYS A 122 14.45 -13.36 10.88
CA LYS A 122 14.74 -13.14 12.31
C LYS A 122 16.20 -12.79 12.61
N ASP A 123 17.11 -13.06 11.68
CA ASP A 123 18.51 -12.72 11.82
C ASP A 123 18.72 -11.21 11.69
N GLU A 124 19.04 -10.53 12.80
CA GLU A 124 19.21 -9.08 12.85
C GLU A 124 20.36 -8.57 11.97
N PRO A 125 21.55 -9.22 11.93
CA PRO A 125 22.60 -8.86 10.98
C PRO A 125 22.13 -8.90 9.51
N ALA A 126 21.40 -9.93 9.08
CA ALA A 126 20.84 -9.99 7.74
C ALA A 126 19.77 -8.92 7.50
N ARG A 127 18.87 -8.67 8.46
CA ARG A 127 17.86 -7.59 8.38
C ARG A 127 18.53 -6.23 8.18
N LEU A 128 19.62 -5.98 8.92
CA LEU A 128 20.44 -4.78 8.81
C LEU A 128 21.08 -4.70 7.41
N ALA A 129 21.79 -5.73 6.97
CA ALA A 129 22.47 -5.74 5.67
C ALA A 129 21.51 -5.55 4.49
N ILE A 130 20.31 -6.16 4.56
CA ILE A 130 19.27 -6.00 3.55
C ILE A 130 18.73 -4.57 3.55
N SER A 131 18.45 -3.98 4.72
CA SER A 131 17.97 -2.60 4.79
C SER A 131 19.01 -1.58 4.34
N GLN A 132 20.30 -1.83 4.56
CA GLN A 132 21.41 -1.04 3.97
C GLN A 132 21.43 -1.15 2.44
N GLY A 133 21.34 -2.37 1.92
CA GLY A 133 21.28 -2.61 0.47
C GLY A 133 20.07 -1.92 -0.17
N PHE A 134 18.92 -1.93 0.51
CA PHE A 134 17.69 -1.27 0.06
C PHE A 134 17.87 0.24 -0.06
N VAL A 135 18.36 0.93 0.99
CA VAL A 135 18.54 2.39 0.90
C VAL A 135 19.64 2.79 -0.09
N ALA A 136 20.66 1.95 -0.30
CA ALA A 136 21.67 2.17 -1.33
C ALA A 136 21.09 2.05 -2.75
N ALA A 137 20.23 1.05 -2.99
CA ALA A 137 19.53 0.87 -4.27
C ALA A 137 18.53 2.01 -4.54
N LEU A 138 17.78 2.42 -3.52
CA LEU A 138 16.87 3.56 -3.59
C LEU A 138 17.60 4.88 -3.86
N ALA A 139 18.76 5.08 -3.22
CA ALA A 139 19.62 6.21 -3.52
C ALA A 139 20.16 6.17 -4.97
N ALA A 140 20.49 4.99 -5.49
CA ALA A 140 20.90 4.84 -6.90
C ALA A 140 19.78 5.23 -7.87
N LEU A 141 18.53 4.84 -7.56
CA LEU A 141 17.35 5.24 -8.33
C LEU A 141 17.20 6.76 -8.36
N HIS A 142 17.29 7.42 -7.20
CA HIS A 142 17.10 8.86 -7.10
C HIS A 142 18.23 9.70 -7.71
N ARG A 143 19.40 9.10 -8.01
CA ARG A 143 20.53 9.78 -8.68
C ARG A 143 20.47 9.70 -10.21
N LEU A 144 19.52 8.95 -10.78
CA LEU A 144 19.40 8.86 -12.24
C LEU A 144 19.12 10.23 -12.86
N ASP A 145 19.80 10.56 -13.96
CA ASP A 145 19.47 11.78 -14.71
C ASP A 145 18.23 11.55 -15.59
N ILE A 146 17.06 11.88 -15.04
CA ILE A 146 15.78 11.66 -15.71
C ILE A 146 15.61 12.39 -17.06
N SER A 147 16.44 13.39 -17.42
CA SER A 147 16.38 14.00 -18.78
C SER A 147 16.92 13.09 -19.87
N THR A 148 17.69 12.08 -19.50
CA THR A 148 18.33 11.16 -20.43
C THR A 148 17.56 9.85 -20.58
N LEU A 149 16.57 9.62 -19.72
CA LEU A 149 15.79 8.39 -19.70
C LEU A 149 14.60 8.47 -20.65
N ASP A 150 14.39 7.41 -21.44
CA ASP A 150 13.15 7.21 -22.19
C ASP A 150 12.06 6.70 -21.24
N LEU A 151 11.35 7.64 -20.62
CA LEU A 151 10.33 7.37 -19.61
C LEU A 151 8.95 7.07 -20.20
N GLY A 152 8.77 7.14 -21.53
CA GLY A 152 7.48 6.89 -22.18
C GLY A 152 6.33 7.65 -21.51
N ALA A 153 5.32 6.90 -21.04
CA ALA A 153 4.13 7.45 -20.38
C ALA A 153 4.39 8.11 -18.99
N LEU A 154 5.61 8.00 -18.45
CA LEU A 154 6.04 8.68 -17.21
C LEU A 154 6.71 10.03 -17.49
N ALA A 155 7.01 10.35 -18.75
CA ALA A 155 7.71 11.57 -19.10
C ALA A 155 6.85 12.81 -18.81
N ARG A 156 7.50 13.89 -18.36
CA ARG A 156 6.87 15.19 -18.08
C ARG A 156 7.70 16.32 -18.69
N GLN A 157 7.02 17.41 -19.07
CA GLN A 157 7.71 18.60 -19.59
C GLN A 157 8.36 19.40 -18.47
N ASP A 158 7.60 19.73 -17.43
CA ASP A 158 8.12 20.41 -16.24
C ASP A 158 8.66 19.39 -15.26
N LEU A 159 9.99 19.27 -15.17
CA LEU A 159 10.70 18.32 -14.30
C LEU A 159 10.88 18.81 -12.86
N SER A 160 10.15 19.82 -12.40
CA SER A 160 10.21 20.28 -11.01
C SER A 160 9.45 19.34 -10.06
N VAL A 161 9.93 19.25 -8.81
CA VAL A 161 9.23 18.55 -7.72
C VAL A 161 7.81 19.12 -7.52
N ARG A 162 7.65 20.44 -7.63
CA ARG A 162 6.36 21.12 -7.45
C ARG A 162 5.32 20.67 -8.48
N ALA A 163 5.70 20.61 -9.75
CA ALA A 163 4.81 20.14 -10.81
C ALA A 163 4.45 18.67 -10.60
N ALA A 164 5.42 17.85 -10.22
CA ALA A 164 5.22 16.44 -9.92
C ALA A 164 4.22 16.19 -8.79
N ILE A 165 4.38 16.87 -7.66
CA ILE A 165 3.43 16.78 -6.54
C ILE A 165 2.03 17.22 -6.95
N THR A 166 1.93 18.29 -7.75
CA THR A 166 0.65 18.83 -8.22
C THR A 166 -0.12 17.81 -9.06
N GLU A 167 0.55 17.20 -10.03
CA GLU A 167 -0.02 16.19 -10.92
C GLU A 167 -0.44 14.93 -10.14
N GLU A 168 0.40 14.47 -9.22
CA GLU A 168 0.07 13.33 -8.37
C GLU A 168 -1.19 13.60 -7.54
N ILE A 169 -1.27 14.75 -6.85
CA ILE A 169 -2.48 15.11 -6.09
C ILE A 169 -3.72 15.12 -6.99
N GLN A 170 -3.62 15.61 -8.23
CA GLN A 170 -4.73 15.63 -9.19
C GLN A 170 -5.14 14.22 -9.62
N ILE A 171 -4.19 13.34 -9.94
CA ILE A 171 -4.44 11.93 -10.31
C ILE A 171 -5.17 11.21 -9.15
N TRP A 172 -4.67 11.36 -7.93
CA TRP A 172 -5.28 10.73 -6.74
C TRP A 172 -6.65 11.31 -6.41
N ARG A 173 -6.86 12.62 -6.63
CA ARG A 173 -8.17 13.26 -6.47
C ARG A 173 -9.18 12.75 -7.48
N ALA A 174 -8.81 12.65 -8.76
CA ALA A 174 -9.69 12.13 -9.81
C ALA A 174 -10.14 10.70 -9.49
N MET A 175 -9.19 9.84 -9.10
CA MET A 175 -9.48 8.46 -8.68
C MET A 175 -10.43 8.39 -7.46
N TYR A 176 -10.34 9.32 -6.51
CA TYR A 176 -11.27 9.43 -5.40
C TYR A 176 -12.66 9.90 -5.85
N GLU A 177 -12.74 10.91 -6.70
CA GLU A 177 -14.00 11.50 -7.18
C GLU A 177 -14.82 10.52 -8.02
N GLU A 178 -14.17 9.64 -8.78
CA GLU A 178 -14.81 8.53 -9.52
C GLU A 178 -15.64 7.61 -8.62
N THR A 179 -15.29 7.48 -7.32
CA THR A 179 -16.06 6.65 -6.38
C THR A 179 -17.45 7.19 -6.09
N ARG A 180 -17.68 8.50 -6.33
CA ARG A 180 -18.91 9.24 -5.98
C ARG A 180 -19.35 9.09 -4.53
N ARG A 181 -18.45 8.66 -3.64
CA ARG A 181 -18.71 8.48 -2.20
C ARG A 181 -17.80 9.44 -1.44
N ARG A 182 -18.41 10.43 -0.79
CA ARG A 182 -17.66 11.41 0.01
C ARG A 182 -17.18 10.80 1.32
N ASP A 183 -15.95 11.12 1.70
CA ASP A 183 -15.38 10.85 3.01
C ASP A 183 -14.73 12.14 3.54
N PRO A 184 -15.22 12.69 4.67
CA PRO A 184 -14.71 13.94 5.21
C PRO A 184 -13.20 13.93 5.53
N LEU A 185 -12.61 12.77 5.88
CA LEU A 185 -11.18 12.66 6.17
C LEU A 185 -10.35 12.73 4.89
N ILE A 186 -10.82 12.09 3.81
CA ILE A 186 -10.17 12.17 2.49
C ILE A 186 -10.26 13.60 1.96
N ASP A 187 -11.44 14.24 2.09
CA ASP A 187 -11.66 15.64 1.72
C ASP A 187 -10.68 16.58 2.46
N LEU A 188 -10.49 16.34 3.77
CA LEU A 188 -9.56 17.11 4.60
C LEU A 188 -8.12 16.93 4.13
N ALA A 189 -7.70 15.67 3.92
CA ALA A 189 -6.34 15.38 3.51
C ALA A 189 -5.99 16.06 2.17
N PHE A 190 -6.92 16.03 1.21
CA PHE A 190 -6.75 16.75 -0.05
C PHE A 190 -6.66 18.27 0.16
N SER A 191 -7.57 18.86 0.94
CA SER A 191 -7.53 20.30 1.25
C SER A 191 -6.20 20.70 1.95
N TRP A 192 -5.75 19.87 2.89
CA TRP A 192 -4.48 20.08 3.59
C TRP A 192 -3.28 19.99 2.66
N LEU A 193 -3.22 18.99 1.77
CA LEU A 193 -2.11 18.83 0.82
C LEU A 193 -2.02 20.00 -0.15
N GLU A 194 -3.15 20.53 -0.62
CA GLU A 194 -3.20 21.73 -1.46
C GLU A 194 -2.62 22.96 -0.75
N ALA A 195 -3.00 23.16 0.52
CA ALA A 195 -2.55 24.30 1.31
C ALA A 195 -1.08 24.22 1.74
N ASN A 196 -0.52 22.99 1.85
CA ASN A 196 0.80 22.75 2.44
C ASN A 196 1.85 22.23 1.45
N ARG A 197 1.63 22.39 0.13
CA ARG A 197 2.60 21.95 -0.90
C ARG A 197 3.99 22.51 -0.62
N PRO A 198 5.05 21.68 -0.64
CA PRO A 198 6.42 22.15 -0.49
C PRO A 198 6.76 23.22 -1.53
N ARG A 199 7.35 24.33 -1.07
CA ARG A 199 7.83 25.41 -1.93
C ARG A 199 9.32 25.19 -2.24
N VAL A 200 9.61 24.11 -2.95
CA VAL A 200 10.97 23.77 -3.40
C VAL A 200 11.05 23.82 -4.92
N ASP A 201 12.20 24.24 -5.42
CA ASP A 201 12.49 24.32 -6.85
C ASP A 201 13.48 23.22 -7.28
N ASP A 202 13.59 22.17 -6.47
CA ASP A 202 14.35 20.97 -6.77
C ASP A 202 13.81 20.28 -8.02
N ARG A 203 14.71 19.58 -8.71
CA ARG A 203 14.35 18.69 -9.81
C ARG A 203 13.75 17.40 -9.26
N ALA A 204 12.66 16.95 -9.87
CA ALA A 204 12.06 15.66 -9.60
C ALA A 204 13.04 14.52 -9.91
N VAL A 205 12.84 13.39 -9.26
CA VAL A 205 13.56 12.13 -9.52
C VAL A 205 12.56 11.06 -9.93
N LEU A 206 13.04 9.96 -10.51
CA LEU A 206 12.21 8.77 -10.63
C LEU A 206 12.05 8.16 -9.23
N VAL A 207 10.82 8.08 -8.74
CA VAL A 207 10.48 7.40 -7.49
C VAL A 207 9.84 6.05 -7.81
N HIS A 208 10.08 5.08 -6.94
CA HIS A 208 9.45 3.76 -6.98
C HIS A 208 7.94 3.86 -6.71
N GLY A 209 7.53 4.76 -5.80
CA GLY A 209 6.13 5.04 -5.47
C GLY A 209 5.46 4.01 -4.57
N ASP A 210 6.21 3.03 -4.07
CA ASP A 210 5.77 2.07 -3.05
C ASP A 210 6.97 1.42 -2.32
N ALA A 211 7.99 2.22 -2.02
CA ALA A 211 9.27 1.73 -1.53
C ALA A 211 9.18 1.17 -0.10
N GLY A 212 9.81 0.02 0.16
CA GLY A 212 10.01 -0.53 1.50
C GLY A 212 9.69 -2.03 1.63
N PRO A 213 9.68 -2.56 2.87
CA PRO A 213 9.40 -3.96 3.14
C PRO A 213 8.14 -4.48 2.43
N GLY A 214 8.28 -5.62 1.76
CA GLY A 214 7.26 -6.22 0.89
C GLY A 214 7.47 -5.97 -0.60
N ASN A 215 8.21 -4.91 -0.98
CA ASN A 215 8.48 -4.53 -2.37
C ASN A 215 9.98 -4.59 -2.73
N PHE A 216 10.72 -5.39 -1.98
CA PHE A 216 12.07 -5.80 -2.35
C PHE A 216 12.27 -7.27 -2.04
N LEU A 217 13.08 -7.92 -2.86
CA LEU A 217 13.50 -9.30 -2.72
C LEU A 217 14.87 -9.37 -2.05
N PHE A 218 15.06 -10.43 -1.26
CA PHE A 218 16.34 -10.76 -0.68
C PHE A 218 16.58 -12.27 -0.71
N ASP A 219 17.85 -12.65 -0.86
CA ASP A 219 18.32 -14.03 -0.79
C ASP A 219 19.64 -14.07 -0.03
N ARG A 220 19.83 -15.11 0.78
CA ARG A 220 21.06 -15.35 1.59
C ARG A 220 21.55 -14.10 2.32
N GLY A 221 20.63 -13.36 2.95
CA GLY A 221 20.93 -12.17 3.74
C GLY A 221 21.33 -10.92 2.95
N ARG A 222 21.05 -10.87 1.63
CA ARG A 222 21.35 -9.72 0.78
C ARG A 222 20.17 -9.34 -0.10
N LEU A 223 20.03 -8.04 -0.35
CA LEU A 223 19.08 -7.50 -1.33
C LEU A 223 19.39 -8.05 -2.73
N THR A 224 18.39 -8.54 -3.43
CA THR A 224 18.51 -9.03 -4.81
C THR A 224 17.85 -8.08 -5.81
N ALA A 225 16.63 -7.61 -5.52
CA ALA A 225 15.91 -6.73 -6.43
C ALA A 225 14.84 -5.87 -5.75
N LEU A 226 14.64 -4.65 -6.22
CA LEU A 226 13.42 -3.87 -6.06
C LEU A 226 12.39 -4.38 -7.08
N ILE A 227 11.14 -4.52 -6.63
CA ILE A 227 10.03 -5.07 -7.42
C ILE A 227 8.78 -4.23 -7.20
N ASP A 228 7.79 -4.42 -8.06
CA ASP A 228 6.51 -3.72 -7.97
C ASP A 228 6.55 -2.21 -8.26
N TRP A 229 6.92 -1.91 -9.51
CA TRP A 229 7.07 -0.54 -10.01
C TRP A 229 5.74 0.09 -10.47
N GLU A 230 4.60 -0.48 -10.08
CA GLU A 230 3.28 -0.08 -10.60
C GLU A 230 2.95 1.38 -10.26
N LEU A 231 3.38 1.86 -9.09
CA LEU A 231 3.17 3.24 -8.61
C LEU A 231 4.32 4.20 -8.97
N ALA A 232 5.28 3.76 -9.78
CA ALA A 232 6.41 4.60 -10.15
C ALA A 232 5.95 5.86 -10.88
N HIS A 233 6.61 6.98 -10.57
CA HIS A 233 6.34 8.29 -11.15
C HIS A 233 7.57 9.18 -10.99
N LEU A 234 7.55 10.33 -11.65
CA LEU A 234 8.51 11.40 -11.36
C LEU A 234 7.98 12.18 -10.17
N GLY A 235 8.80 12.33 -9.13
CA GLY A 235 8.38 12.85 -7.83
C GLY A 235 9.50 13.45 -7.00
N ASP A 236 9.16 13.77 -5.75
CA ASP A 236 10.13 14.14 -4.72
C ASP A 236 10.77 12.86 -4.15
N PRO A 237 12.11 12.76 -4.00
CA PRO A 237 12.73 11.61 -3.32
C PRO A 237 12.16 11.33 -1.91
N MET A 238 11.61 12.35 -1.23
CA MET A 238 10.96 12.18 0.07
C MET A 238 9.67 11.34 0.01
N ASP A 239 9.06 11.16 -1.18
CA ASP A 239 7.89 10.30 -1.40
C ASP A 239 8.22 8.84 -1.06
N ASP A 240 9.30 8.31 -1.62
CA ASP A 240 9.75 6.94 -1.34
C ASP A 240 10.23 6.76 0.09
N LEU A 241 10.81 7.79 0.71
CA LEU A 241 11.18 7.73 2.13
C LEU A 241 9.94 7.75 3.04
N ALA A 242 8.87 8.43 2.64
CA ALA A 242 7.59 8.39 3.33
C ALA A 242 6.91 7.01 3.17
N TRP A 243 6.95 6.42 1.98
CA TRP A 243 6.54 5.02 1.77
C TRP A 243 7.34 4.07 2.63
N PHE A 244 8.66 4.20 2.65
CA PHE A 244 9.52 3.37 3.48
C PHE A 244 9.16 3.49 4.96
N SER A 245 8.95 4.73 5.43
CA SER A 245 8.48 5.01 6.79
C SER A 245 7.13 4.35 7.11
N MET A 246 6.18 4.36 6.17
CA MET A 246 4.87 3.72 6.36
C MET A 246 4.98 2.19 6.37
N ARG A 247 5.76 1.62 5.44
CA ARG A 247 6.03 0.18 5.36
C ARG A 247 6.71 -0.34 6.63
N CYS A 248 7.55 0.47 7.27
CA CYS A 248 8.15 0.16 8.57
C CYS A 248 7.16 0.09 9.75
N VAL A 249 5.97 0.68 9.63
CA VAL A 249 4.89 0.47 10.64
C VAL A 249 4.47 -1.00 10.63
N MET A 250 4.34 -1.58 9.44
CA MET A 250 3.94 -2.97 9.24
C MET A 250 5.10 -3.92 9.55
N GLU A 251 6.25 -3.67 8.94
CA GLU A 251 7.45 -4.51 9.02
C GLU A 251 8.66 -3.65 9.36
N PRO A 252 8.94 -3.41 10.66
CA PRO A 252 10.01 -2.52 11.09
C PRO A 252 11.36 -2.98 10.56
N VAL A 253 12.17 -2.03 10.08
CA VAL A 253 13.59 -2.26 9.78
C VAL A 253 14.46 -1.88 10.98
N PRO A 254 15.62 -2.52 11.16
CA PRO A 254 16.59 -2.08 12.16
C PRO A 254 17.12 -0.67 11.84
N ASP A 255 17.24 0.17 12.87
CA ASP A 255 17.82 1.52 12.82
C ASP A 255 17.31 2.38 11.65
N PHE A 256 16.00 2.68 11.64
CA PHE A 256 15.38 3.50 10.59
C PHE A 256 16.08 4.85 10.39
N VAL A 257 16.49 5.53 11.47
CA VAL A 257 17.19 6.82 11.37
C VAL A 257 18.59 6.65 10.79
N GLY A 258 19.32 5.58 11.16
CA GLY A 258 20.56 5.19 10.51
C GLY A 258 20.39 4.93 9.01
N ARG A 259 19.31 4.26 8.61
CA ARG A 259 18.97 4.04 7.19
C ARG A 259 18.74 5.34 6.43
N LEU A 260 18.09 6.34 7.03
CA LEU A 260 17.94 7.65 6.41
C LEU A 260 19.31 8.36 6.24
N ARG A 261 20.20 8.28 7.24
CA ARG A 261 21.55 8.86 7.14
C ARG A 261 22.40 8.19 6.07
N GLU A 262 22.30 6.88 5.92
CA GLU A 262 22.99 6.14 4.84
C GLU A 262 22.41 6.48 3.47
N TYR A 263 21.08 6.65 3.37
CA TYR A 263 20.46 7.16 2.16
C TYR A 263 21.02 8.54 1.78
N GLU A 264 21.14 9.49 2.73
CA GLU A 264 21.76 10.79 2.47
C GLU A 264 23.20 10.66 1.97
N ALA A 265 23.99 9.81 2.62
CA ALA A 265 25.39 9.57 2.25
C ALA A 265 25.54 8.97 0.85
N HIS A 266 24.63 8.07 0.45
CA HIS A 266 24.65 7.48 -0.89
C HIS A 266 24.10 8.44 -1.95
N SER A 267 22.97 9.09 -1.70
CA SER A 267 22.26 9.90 -2.69
C SER A 267 22.85 11.30 -2.87
N GLY A 268 23.50 11.85 -1.84
CA GLY A 268 23.81 13.28 -1.75
C GLY A 268 22.58 14.16 -1.50
N ILE A 269 21.41 13.56 -1.32
CA ILE A 269 20.13 14.25 -1.09
C ILE A 269 19.88 14.29 0.42
N ARG A 270 19.79 15.50 0.98
CA ARG A 270 19.43 15.70 2.38
C ARG A 270 17.97 15.30 2.63
N VAL A 271 17.72 14.58 3.71
CA VAL A 271 16.37 14.26 4.17
C VAL A 271 15.78 15.48 4.88
N ASP A 272 14.81 16.10 4.22
CA ASP A 272 14.06 17.23 4.78
C ASP A 272 12.85 16.70 5.56
N ARG A 273 12.82 16.99 6.87
CA ARG A 273 11.76 16.50 7.76
C ARG A 273 10.37 17.07 7.43
N VAL A 274 10.31 18.33 7.00
CA VAL A 274 9.02 18.98 6.66
C VAL A 274 8.45 18.34 5.40
N ARG A 275 9.28 18.14 4.37
CA ARG A 275 8.88 17.44 3.15
C ARG A 275 8.55 15.98 3.41
N LEU A 276 9.34 15.28 4.21
CA LEU A 276 9.04 13.89 4.59
C LEU A 276 7.67 13.78 5.28
N ASN A 277 7.34 14.70 6.20
CA ASN A 277 6.04 14.69 6.87
C ASN A 277 4.88 15.07 5.93
N PHE A 278 5.09 15.99 4.98
CA PHE A 278 4.14 16.26 3.90
C PHE A 278 3.87 14.98 3.08
N HIS A 279 4.92 14.27 2.69
CA HIS A 279 4.80 13.03 1.93
C HIS A 279 4.21 11.88 2.75
N ARG A 280 4.41 11.83 4.07
CA ARG A 280 3.68 10.88 4.94
C ARG A 280 2.16 11.09 4.87
N VAL A 281 1.70 12.35 4.76
CA VAL A 281 0.27 12.64 4.53
C VAL A 281 -0.15 12.15 3.14
N LEU A 282 0.59 12.49 2.09
CA LEU A 282 0.26 12.09 0.72
C LEU A 282 0.21 10.58 0.57
N VAL A 283 1.24 9.85 1.01
CA VAL A 283 1.30 8.39 0.98
C VAL A 283 0.16 7.75 1.77
N SER A 284 -0.14 8.25 2.96
CA SER A 284 -1.28 7.75 3.76
C SER A 284 -2.61 7.97 3.04
N LEU A 285 -2.77 9.14 2.40
CA LEU A 285 -3.96 9.46 1.60
C LEU A 285 -4.10 8.51 0.42
N ARG A 286 -3.01 8.24 -0.32
CA ARG A 286 -3.02 7.29 -1.45
C ARG A 286 -3.56 5.94 -1.01
N VAL A 287 -3.07 5.39 0.09
CA VAL A 287 -3.55 4.10 0.61
C VAL A 287 -5.02 4.16 1.02
N VAL A 288 -5.46 5.23 1.69
CA VAL A 288 -6.87 5.41 2.05
C VAL A 288 -7.74 5.51 0.79
N VAL A 289 -7.32 6.21 -0.26
CA VAL A 289 -8.02 6.28 -1.55
C VAL A 289 -8.08 4.92 -2.25
N ILE A 290 -6.98 4.15 -2.28
CA ILE A 290 -6.97 2.78 -2.83
C ILE A 290 -8.04 1.93 -2.13
N ARG A 291 -8.08 1.97 -0.79
CA ARG A 291 -9.07 1.21 0.00
C ARG A 291 -10.48 1.75 -0.16
N HIS A 292 -10.61 3.05 -0.39
CA HIS A 292 -11.91 3.65 -0.69
C HIS A 292 -12.41 3.20 -2.05
N ARG A 293 -11.56 3.11 -3.09
CA ARG A 293 -11.96 2.61 -4.43
C ARG A 293 -12.23 1.11 -4.46
N ASN A 294 -11.37 0.32 -3.82
CA ASN A 294 -11.34 -1.13 -3.95
C ASN A 294 -12.02 -1.82 -2.77
N VAL A 295 -13.12 -2.53 -3.05
CA VAL A 295 -13.77 -3.46 -2.11
C VAL A 295 -13.32 -4.91 -2.29
N SER A 296 -12.30 -5.17 -3.12
CA SER A 296 -11.79 -6.51 -3.43
C SER A 296 -10.65 -6.96 -2.50
N GLY A 297 -10.43 -8.27 -2.46
CA GLY A 297 -9.43 -8.93 -1.62
C GLY A 297 -10.03 -9.55 -0.35
N LEU A 298 -9.16 -10.01 0.54
CA LEU A 298 -9.54 -10.68 1.78
C LEU A 298 -10.16 -9.69 2.79
N PRO A 299 -11.43 -9.86 3.22
CA PRO A 299 -12.17 -8.87 4.00
C PRO A 299 -11.53 -8.58 5.37
N GLY A 300 -11.00 -9.58 6.06
CA GLY A 300 -10.34 -9.40 7.36
C GLY A 300 -9.09 -8.53 7.27
N ASN A 301 -8.27 -8.74 6.25
CA ASN A 301 -7.12 -7.89 5.92
C ASN A 301 -7.56 -6.46 5.56
N SER A 302 -8.65 -6.32 4.81
CA SER A 302 -9.20 -5.01 4.45
C SER A 302 -9.68 -4.22 5.67
N LEU A 303 -10.33 -4.87 6.64
CA LEU A 303 -10.74 -4.24 7.91
C LEU A 303 -9.54 -3.73 8.72
N VAL A 304 -8.54 -4.60 8.92
CA VAL A 304 -7.29 -4.28 9.63
C VAL A 304 -6.54 -3.14 8.94
N SER A 305 -6.43 -3.22 7.61
CA SER A 305 -5.74 -2.23 6.78
C SER A 305 -6.46 -0.89 6.78
N ARG A 306 -7.79 -0.86 6.70
CA ARG A 306 -8.58 0.38 6.74
C ARG A 306 -8.39 1.11 8.07
N ALA A 307 -8.54 0.41 9.19
CA ALA A 307 -8.36 0.99 10.52
C ALA A 307 -6.96 1.58 10.72
N LEU A 308 -5.92 0.83 10.30
CA LEU A 308 -4.53 1.30 10.38
C LEU A 308 -4.30 2.56 9.53
N ASN A 309 -4.65 2.53 8.25
CA ASN A 309 -4.29 3.60 7.33
C ASN A 309 -5.07 4.89 7.56
N ARG A 310 -6.33 4.80 8.04
CA ARG A 310 -7.07 5.99 8.48
C ARG A 310 -6.43 6.63 9.71
N ARG A 311 -5.97 5.82 10.67
CA ARG A 311 -5.22 6.32 11.83
C ARG A 311 -3.93 7.00 11.39
N LEU A 312 -3.12 6.34 10.58
CA LEU A 312 -1.86 6.90 10.08
C LEU A 312 -2.07 8.21 9.31
N LEU A 313 -3.14 8.34 8.53
CA LEU A 313 -3.47 9.60 7.87
C LEU A 313 -3.75 10.74 8.86
N VAL A 314 -4.55 10.49 9.90
CA VAL A 314 -4.82 11.50 10.95
C VAL A 314 -3.55 11.87 11.71
N GLU A 315 -2.74 10.88 12.11
CA GLU A 315 -1.47 11.09 12.81
C GLU A 315 -0.46 11.84 11.93
N ALA A 316 -0.41 11.55 10.63
CA ALA A 316 0.47 12.24 9.68
C ALA A 316 0.08 13.71 9.53
N ILE A 317 -1.21 14.03 9.36
CA ILE A 317 -1.68 15.41 9.24
C ILE A 317 -1.38 16.18 10.54
N ALA A 318 -1.66 15.57 11.70
CA ALA A 318 -1.39 16.17 13.00
C ALA A 318 0.11 16.46 13.19
N THR A 319 0.97 15.49 12.89
CA THR A 319 2.43 15.62 12.97
C THR A 319 2.95 16.71 12.03
N ALA A 320 2.50 16.72 10.77
CA ALA A 320 2.92 17.71 9.79
C ALA A 320 2.43 19.13 10.11
N SER A 321 1.34 19.24 10.89
CA SER A 321 0.76 20.52 11.32
C SER A 321 1.23 20.97 12.71
N GLY A 322 2.05 20.18 13.40
CA GLY A 322 2.46 20.47 14.78
C GLY A 322 1.33 20.43 15.80
N ILE A 323 0.28 19.65 15.53
CA ILE A 323 -0.90 19.52 16.40
C ILE A 323 -0.76 18.27 17.26
N GLU A 324 -0.83 18.44 18.57
CA GLU A 324 -0.87 17.32 19.52
C GLU A 324 -2.27 16.71 19.56
N LEU A 325 -2.34 15.39 19.40
CA LEU A 325 -3.61 14.66 19.47
C LEU A 325 -3.88 14.24 20.92
N PRO A 326 -5.11 14.44 21.43
CA PRO A 326 -5.43 14.12 22.80
C PRO A 326 -5.40 12.60 23.03
N VAL A 327 -4.94 12.17 24.21
CA VAL A 327 -5.06 10.78 24.63
C VAL A 327 -6.53 10.49 24.93
N LEU A 328 -7.12 9.58 24.17
CA LEU A 328 -8.52 9.18 24.34
C LEU A 328 -8.62 7.88 25.14
N PRO A 329 -9.49 7.80 26.15
CA PRO A 329 -9.70 6.55 26.89
C PRO A 329 -10.31 5.49 25.97
N LYS A 330 -9.93 4.23 26.20
CA LYS A 330 -10.60 3.10 25.56
C LYS A 330 -12.03 3.01 26.05
N MET A 331 -12.94 2.65 25.16
CA MET A 331 -14.32 2.36 25.53
C MET A 331 -14.38 1.08 26.36
N VAL A 332 -15.23 1.06 27.39
CA VAL A 332 -15.45 -0.08 28.26
C VAL A 332 -16.92 -0.44 28.18
N GLU A 333 -17.21 -1.55 27.51
CA GLU A 333 -18.56 -2.12 27.40
C GLU A 333 -18.49 -3.57 27.89
N PRO A 334 -19.53 -4.12 28.52
CA PRO A 334 -19.54 -5.53 28.95
C PRO A 334 -19.52 -6.48 27.74
N GLU A 335 -19.13 -7.73 27.95
CA GLU A 335 -19.35 -8.76 26.93
C GLU A 335 -20.84 -8.99 26.70
N THR A 336 -21.18 -9.34 25.47
CA THR A 336 -22.55 -9.66 25.07
C THR A 336 -22.85 -11.15 25.27
N ALA A 337 -24.13 -11.53 25.31
CA ALA A 337 -24.54 -12.92 25.34
C ALA A 337 -24.03 -13.76 24.15
N ARG A 338 -23.62 -13.12 23.04
CA ARG A 338 -23.08 -13.78 21.84
C ARG A 338 -21.56 -13.93 21.88
N SER A 339 -20.86 -13.24 22.79
CA SER A 339 -19.39 -13.26 22.90
C SER A 339 -18.79 -14.68 22.97
N PRO A 340 -19.38 -15.64 23.73
CA PRO A 340 -18.89 -17.02 23.74
C PRO A 340 -18.93 -17.73 22.36
N LEU A 341 -19.91 -17.41 21.51
CA LEU A 341 -20.04 -18.02 20.17
C LEU A 341 -18.91 -17.58 19.25
N PHE A 342 -18.62 -16.27 19.22
CA PHE A 342 -17.48 -15.74 18.45
C PHE A 342 -16.17 -16.35 18.92
N ASN A 343 -15.96 -16.40 20.25
CA ASN A 343 -14.74 -16.93 20.84
C ASN A 343 -14.52 -18.41 20.47
N LYS A 344 -15.57 -19.23 20.52
CA LYS A 344 -15.49 -20.65 20.14
C LYS A 344 -15.07 -20.84 18.69
N ILE A 345 -15.65 -20.08 17.75
CA ILE A 345 -15.29 -20.18 16.32
C ILE A 345 -13.84 -19.74 16.08
N ILE A 346 -13.41 -18.62 16.70
CA ILE A 346 -12.04 -18.14 16.60
C ILE A 346 -11.05 -19.18 17.15
N GLU A 347 -11.41 -19.80 18.28
CA GLU A 347 -10.62 -20.86 18.90
C GLU A 347 -10.52 -22.08 17.99
N ASP A 348 -11.64 -22.60 17.49
CA ASP A 348 -11.67 -23.76 16.58
C ASP A 348 -10.82 -23.53 15.32
N ILE A 349 -10.93 -22.35 14.71
CA ILE A 349 -10.10 -21.99 13.56
C ILE A 349 -8.62 -22.09 13.94
N ARG A 350 -8.23 -21.58 15.11
CA ARG A 350 -6.85 -21.50 15.56
C ARG A 350 -6.27 -22.85 16.00
N THR A 351 -7.03 -23.64 16.75
CA THR A 351 -6.52 -24.83 17.44
C THR A 351 -6.85 -26.13 16.71
N GLU A 352 -7.95 -26.18 15.96
CA GLU A 352 -8.40 -27.40 15.28
C GLU A 352 -8.23 -27.31 13.76
N ILE A 353 -8.72 -26.25 13.12
CA ILE A 353 -8.85 -26.22 11.65
C ILE A 353 -7.52 -25.86 10.98
N VAL A 354 -6.90 -24.72 11.35
CA VAL A 354 -5.65 -24.28 10.72
C VAL A 354 -4.51 -25.30 10.90
N PRO A 355 -4.27 -25.89 12.09
CA PRO A 355 -3.19 -26.86 12.28
C PRO A 355 -3.36 -28.17 11.48
N ARG A 356 -4.59 -28.49 11.06
CA ARG A 356 -4.90 -29.70 10.28
C ARG A 356 -4.91 -29.48 8.77
N SER A 357 -4.84 -28.23 8.31
CA SER A 357 -4.76 -27.91 6.88
C SER A 357 -3.32 -27.86 6.40
N THR A 358 -3.06 -28.44 5.22
CA THR A 358 -1.78 -28.31 4.51
C THR A 358 -1.85 -27.37 3.31
N ASP A 359 -3.05 -26.89 2.95
CA ASP A 359 -3.25 -25.95 1.83
C ASP A 359 -3.00 -24.50 2.29
N PRO A 360 -1.96 -23.82 1.78
CA PRO A 360 -1.66 -22.43 2.11
C PRO A 360 -2.80 -21.46 1.79
N HIS A 361 -3.58 -21.72 0.74
CA HIS A 361 -4.70 -20.86 0.35
C HIS A 361 -5.83 -20.98 1.37
N ALA A 362 -6.26 -22.21 1.69
CA ALA A 362 -7.25 -22.45 2.75
C ALA A 362 -6.80 -21.87 4.10
N ILE A 363 -5.52 -22.03 4.48
CA ILE A 363 -4.98 -21.43 5.71
C ILE A 363 -5.11 -19.90 5.70
N ALA A 364 -4.80 -19.25 4.57
CA ALA A 364 -4.92 -17.80 4.43
C ALA A 364 -6.37 -17.34 4.57
N LEU A 365 -7.32 -18.02 3.93
CA LEU A 365 -8.76 -17.75 4.02
C LEU A 365 -9.27 -17.92 5.46
N LEU A 366 -8.90 -19.00 6.14
CA LEU A 366 -9.31 -19.26 7.52
C LEU A 366 -8.76 -18.21 8.49
N LYS A 367 -7.48 -17.84 8.35
CA LYS A 367 -6.87 -16.77 9.15
C LYS A 367 -7.53 -15.42 8.89
N ASP A 368 -7.96 -15.16 7.66
CA ASP A 368 -8.71 -13.95 7.34
C ASP A 368 -10.12 -13.96 7.95
N GLY A 369 -10.84 -15.07 7.83
CA GLY A 369 -12.14 -15.27 8.47
C GLY A 369 -12.07 -15.07 9.99
N ALA A 370 -11.02 -15.53 10.65
CA ALA A 370 -10.80 -15.27 12.07
C ALA A 370 -10.69 -13.78 12.40
N LYS A 371 -10.09 -12.96 11.52
CA LYS A 371 -10.04 -11.49 11.70
C LYS A 371 -11.41 -10.86 11.59
N VAL A 372 -12.22 -11.33 10.62
CA VAL A 372 -13.61 -10.89 10.48
C VAL A 372 -14.41 -11.25 11.74
N MET A 373 -14.27 -12.47 12.25
CA MET A 373 -14.97 -12.90 13.47
C MET A 373 -14.59 -12.07 14.70
N LYS A 374 -13.30 -11.74 14.86
CA LYS A 374 -12.85 -10.82 15.91
C LYS A 374 -13.51 -9.45 15.76
N HIS A 375 -13.52 -8.90 14.55
CA HIS A 375 -14.16 -7.61 14.30
C HIS A 375 -15.66 -7.63 14.60
N LEU A 376 -16.38 -8.65 14.16
CA LEU A 376 -17.82 -8.79 14.42
C LEU A 376 -18.13 -8.93 15.91
N ARG A 377 -17.29 -9.63 16.68
CA ARG A 377 -17.39 -9.69 18.14
C ARG A 377 -17.29 -8.30 18.77
N GLU A 378 -16.30 -7.52 18.36
CA GLU A 378 -16.14 -6.15 18.88
C GLU A 378 -17.26 -5.21 18.40
N MET A 379 -17.78 -5.39 17.17
CA MET A 379 -18.94 -4.64 16.70
C MET A 379 -20.19 -4.93 17.52
N ASP A 380 -20.48 -6.21 17.80
CA ASP A 380 -21.61 -6.62 18.64
C ASP A 380 -21.52 -6.00 20.04
N ARG A 381 -20.30 -5.82 20.54
CA ARG A 381 -20.02 -5.23 21.85
C ARG A 381 -20.07 -3.69 21.88
N TYR A 382 -19.50 -3.02 20.87
CA TYR A 382 -19.19 -1.58 20.96
C TYR A 382 -19.97 -0.68 20.00
N ALA A 383 -20.64 -1.22 18.97
CA ALA A 383 -21.18 -0.40 17.87
C ALA A 383 -22.15 0.70 18.34
N ALA A 384 -23.09 0.39 19.24
CA ALA A 384 -24.07 1.35 19.73
C ALA A 384 -23.41 2.52 20.49
N ALA A 385 -22.48 2.20 21.39
CA ALA A 385 -21.76 3.21 22.14
C ALA A 385 -20.84 4.05 21.24
N MET A 386 -20.26 3.47 20.19
CA MET A 386 -19.44 4.21 19.21
C MET A 386 -20.28 5.21 18.42
N GLU A 387 -21.46 4.81 17.97
CA GLU A 387 -22.39 5.67 17.25
C GLU A 387 -22.84 6.85 18.12
N GLN A 388 -23.19 6.60 19.38
CA GLN A 388 -23.54 7.65 20.33
C GLN A 388 -22.39 8.64 20.55
N GLN A 389 -21.16 8.14 20.75
CA GLN A 389 -19.97 8.98 20.95
C GLN A 389 -19.64 9.83 19.72
N GLU A 390 -19.77 9.30 18.51
CA GLU A 390 -19.55 10.08 17.29
C GLU A 390 -20.65 11.13 17.07
N LEU A 391 -21.92 10.81 17.34
CA LEU A 391 -23.00 11.80 17.32
C LEU A 391 -22.75 12.93 18.32
N LEU A 392 -22.31 12.63 19.54
CA LEU A 392 -21.94 13.64 20.53
C LEU A 392 -20.78 14.51 20.03
N ALA A 393 -19.75 13.91 19.43
CA ALA A 393 -18.62 14.65 18.87
C ALA A 393 -19.05 15.58 17.72
N LEU A 394 -19.96 15.13 16.85
CA LEU A 394 -20.56 15.97 15.80
C LEU A 394 -21.37 17.12 16.41
N ASN A 395 -22.17 16.86 17.44
CA ASN A 395 -22.97 17.89 18.11
C ASN A 395 -22.08 18.98 18.72
N VAL A 396 -20.98 18.58 19.36
CA VAL A 396 -19.96 19.50 19.89
C VAL A 396 -19.26 20.28 18.77
N PHE A 397 -18.93 19.61 17.66
CA PHE A 397 -18.29 20.26 16.52
C PHE A 397 -19.18 21.35 15.90
N PHE A 398 -20.45 21.04 15.65
CA PHE A 398 -21.42 21.96 15.03
C PHE A 398 -22.09 22.93 16.01
N GLY A 399 -21.97 22.72 17.32
CA GLY A 399 -22.69 23.48 18.34
C GLY A 399 -24.21 23.26 18.32
N LYS A 400 -24.68 22.21 17.63
CA LYS A 400 -26.10 21.85 17.53
C LYS A 400 -26.29 20.35 17.29
N PRO A 401 -27.42 19.76 17.72
CA PRO A 401 -27.75 18.37 17.43
C PRO A 401 -27.76 18.05 15.93
N GLN A 402 -27.22 16.89 15.55
CA GLN A 402 -27.36 16.29 14.23
C GLN A 402 -28.47 15.24 14.25
N ASN A 403 -29.25 15.12 13.17
CA ASN A 403 -30.35 14.15 13.12
C ASN A 403 -29.85 12.70 12.91
N SER A 404 -28.69 12.54 12.27
CA SER A 404 -28.05 11.24 12.06
C SER A 404 -26.54 11.39 11.82
N LEU A 405 -25.79 10.30 11.96
CA LEU A 405 -24.38 10.24 11.59
C LEU A 405 -24.16 10.55 10.11
N ALA A 406 -25.05 10.07 9.24
CA ALA A 406 -24.94 10.28 7.80
C ALA A 406 -25.04 11.76 7.44
N GLU A 407 -26.04 12.47 8.00
CA GLU A 407 -26.20 13.91 7.79
C GLU A 407 -25.04 14.71 8.39
N GLY A 408 -24.61 14.38 9.61
CA GLY A 408 -23.50 15.08 10.26
C GLY A 408 -22.17 14.91 9.50
N ARG A 409 -21.87 13.70 9.01
CA ARG A 409 -20.69 13.44 8.17
C ARG A 409 -20.77 14.18 6.84
N ALA A 410 -21.93 14.19 6.17
CA ALA A 410 -22.12 14.94 4.93
C ALA A 410 -21.97 16.47 5.14
N ALA A 411 -22.48 17.00 6.25
CA ALA A 411 -22.27 18.40 6.64
C ALA A 411 -20.79 18.69 6.92
N LEU A 412 -20.07 17.76 7.54
CA LEU A 412 -18.63 17.90 7.81
C LEU A 412 -17.83 17.95 6.51
N SER A 413 -18.11 17.05 5.56
CA SER A 413 -17.51 17.10 4.22
C SER A 413 -17.71 18.46 3.55
N ARG A 414 -18.93 19.03 3.61
CA ARG A 414 -19.19 20.36 3.03
C ARG A 414 -18.32 21.45 3.68
N ARG A 415 -18.27 21.51 5.01
CA ARG A 415 -17.41 22.47 5.73
C ARG A 415 -15.94 22.37 5.33
N VAL A 416 -15.44 21.14 5.18
CA VAL A 416 -14.07 20.91 4.76
C VAL A 416 -13.81 21.44 3.36
N LEU A 417 -14.74 21.26 2.43
CA LEU A 417 -14.60 21.77 1.07
C LEU A 417 -14.71 23.30 0.99
N ASP A 418 -15.55 23.88 1.84
CA ASP A 418 -15.75 25.33 1.92
C ASP A 418 -14.59 26.03 2.65
N GLY A 419 -13.67 25.26 3.28
CA GLY A 419 -12.59 25.81 4.12
C GLY A 419 -13.06 26.36 5.46
N ASP A 420 -14.31 26.10 5.86
CA ASP A 420 -14.92 26.56 7.11
C ASP A 420 -14.67 25.57 8.26
N TYR A 421 -13.41 25.46 8.69
CA TYR A 421 -13.05 24.61 9.83
C TYR A 421 -11.77 25.07 10.55
N GLU A 422 -11.69 24.76 11.84
CA GLU A 422 -10.45 24.83 12.61
C GLU A 422 -9.77 23.46 12.60
N LEU A 423 -8.55 23.38 12.07
CA LEU A 423 -7.86 22.10 11.83
C LEU A 423 -7.69 21.27 13.12
N ALA A 424 -7.33 21.89 14.25
CA ALA A 424 -7.13 21.19 15.52
C ALA A 424 -8.42 20.54 16.05
N ARG A 425 -9.54 21.27 16.00
CA ARG A 425 -10.87 20.74 16.38
C ARG A 425 -11.31 19.60 15.46
N LEU A 426 -11.11 19.77 14.15
CA LEU A 426 -11.47 18.77 13.16
C LEU A 426 -10.62 17.49 13.29
N LEU A 427 -9.32 17.63 13.52
CA LEU A 427 -8.44 16.48 13.78
C LEU A 427 -8.79 15.78 15.09
N THR A 428 -9.19 16.50 16.13
CA THR A 428 -9.68 15.88 17.38
C THR A 428 -10.90 15.00 17.11
N TYR A 429 -11.85 15.47 16.29
CA TYR A 429 -12.99 14.67 15.85
C TYR A 429 -12.57 13.40 15.11
N PHE A 430 -11.71 13.54 14.08
CA PHE A 430 -11.25 12.38 13.31
C PHE A 430 -10.41 11.41 14.14
N HIS A 431 -9.57 11.93 15.05
CA HIS A 431 -8.79 11.13 15.97
C HIS A 431 -9.67 10.23 16.84
N GLY A 432 -10.76 10.79 17.40
CA GLY A 432 -11.75 10.00 18.12
C GLY A 432 -12.32 8.85 17.31
N ASN A 433 -12.67 9.11 16.06
CA ASN A 433 -13.23 8.09 15.17
C ASN A 433 -12.21 6.98 14.86
N VAL A 434 -10.97 7.33 14.49
CA VAL A 434 -9.95 6.33 14.11
C VAL A 434 -9.42 5.54 15.31
N ILE A 435 -9.43 6.11 16.52
CA ILE A 435 -9.08 5.37 17.75
C ILE A 435 -10.16 4.33 18.07
N ARG A 436 -11.44 4.69 17.98
CA ARG A 436 -12.53 3.70 18.16
C ARG A 436 -12.51 2.62 17.08
N GLU A 437 -12.24 2.99 15.82
CA GLU A 437 -12.08 2.03 14.73
C GLU A 437 -10.88 1.09 14.96
N THR A 438 -9.77 1.62 15.48
CA THR A 438 -8.61 0.82 15.91
C THR A 438 -9.02 -0.14 17.03
N GLN A 439 -9.82 0.30 18.01
CA GLN A 439 -10.29 -0.55 19.10
C GLN A 439 -11.11 -1.76 18.58
N LEU A 440 -12.01 -1.55 17.60
CA LEU A 440 -12.76 -2.65 16.97
C LEU A 440 -11.88 -3.68 16.25
N ASN A 441 -10.66 -3.29 15.89
CA ASN A 441 -9.76 -4.13 15.11
C ASN A 441 -8.52 -4.54 15.93
N ALA A 442 -8.38 -4.14 17.19
CA ALA A 442 -7.15 -4.27 17.95
C ALA A 442 -6.70 -5.74 18.09
N ASP A 443 -7.64 -6.65 18.37
CA ASP A 443 -7.36 -8.09 18.45
C ASP A 443 -6.97 -8.70 17.09
N ALA A 444 -7.53 -8.19 15.98
CA ALA A 444 -7.17 -8.62 14.63
C ALA A 444 -5.83 -8.01 14.16
N GLN A 445 -5.53 -6.79 14.60
CA GLN A 445 -4.31 -6.03 14.28
C GLN A 445 -3.08 -6.50 15.07
N GLY A 446 -3.28 -7.04 16.28
CA GLY A 446 -2.20 -7.35 17.20
C GLY A 446 -1.33 -6.12 17.44
N GLY A 447 0.00 -6.26 17.27
CA GLY A 447 0.94 -5.15 17.46
C GLY A 447 0.73 -3.94 16.55
N LEU A 448 0.04 -4.08 15.41
CA LEU A 448 -0.27 -2.94 14.53
C LEU A 448 -1.23 -1.95 15.19
N ALA A 449 -2.01 -2.39 16.17
CA ALA A 449 -2.98 -1.55 16.87
C ALA A 449 -2.31 -0.39 17.64
N THR A 450 -1.00 -0.45 17.89
CA THR A 450 -0.27 0.58 18.66
C THR A 450 0.95 1.16 17.93
N ARG A 451 1.31 0.63 16.75
CA ARG A 451 2.47 1.15 15.99
C ARG A 451 2.11 2.40 15.20
N GLY A 452 2.88 3.46 15.39
CA GLY A 452 2.89 4.64 14.53
C GLY A 452 4.07 4.63 13.57
N PHE A 453 4.22 5.72 12.81
CA PHE A 453 5.43 5.96 12.02
C PHE A 453 6.70 5.88 12.90
N PRO A 454 7.82 5.36 12.37
CA PRO A 454 9.11 5.49 13.02
C PRO A 454 9.43 6.95 13.37
N ALA A 455 9.91 7.17 14.59
CA ALA A 455 10.33 8.48 15.06
C ALA A 455 11.51 9.00 14.21
N PHE A 456 11.46 10.29 13.86
CA PHE A 456 12.48 10.98 13.07
C PHE A 456 12.71 12.41 13.55
#